data_AF-A0A370U7S0-F1
#
_entry.id   AF-A0A370U7S0-F1
#
_cell.length_a   1.000
_cell.length_b   1.000
_cell.length_c   1.000
_cell.angle_alpha   90.00
_cell.angle_beta   90.00
_cell.angle_gamma   90.00
#
_symmetry.space_group_name_H-M   'P 1'
#
loop_
_entity.id
_entity.type
_entity.pdbx_description
1 polymer ?
#
loop_
_entity_poly.entity_id
_entity_poly.type
_entity_poly.pdbx_seq_one_letter_code
_entity_poly.pdbx_strand_id
1 'polypeptide(L)'
;MTTIEESGMTFGPFDSEACYQIEHSNGHRSLGEGFKMVEFTYFDESSAKLWLVEAKSSIPNPKTDATEYETYFDNLFEKFENALLLHGTSALGRNQVCCAELPIKMQGMPWSALQIQLRLVIPDVPNHFLPQLTDKLQTRFKKLLAVWRHDLMDVKVINAHFARREGLIQ
;
A
#
# COMPACT_ATOMS: atom_id res chain seq x y z
N MET A 1 -12.93 6.44 14.01
CA MET A 1 -11.58 5.83 14.17
C MET A 1 -11.65 4.40 13.72
N THR A 2 -10.65 3.93 12.97
CA THR A 2 -10.56 2.59 12.39
C THR A 2 -9.22 1.97 12.76
N THR A 3 -9.23 0.72 13.19
CA THR A 3 -8.02 -0.11 13.36
C THR A 3 -8.09 -1.31 12.41
N ILE A 4 -6.92 -1.84 12.05
CA ILE A 4 -6.81 -2.99 11.14
C ILE A 4 -5.81 -3.97 11.75
N GLU A 5 -6.25 -5.21 11.97
CA GLU A 5 -5.41 -6.29 12.49
C GLU A 5 -4.86 -7.10 11.31
N GLU A 6 -3.55 -7.05 11.08
CA GLU A 6 -2.94 -7.81 9.98
C GLU A 6 -1.50 -8.20 10.31
N SER A 7 -1.10 -9.43 9.95
CA SER A 7 0.26 -9.94 10.12
C SER A 7 0.82 -9.79 11.54
N GLY A 8 -0.05 -9.92 12.55
CA GLY A 8 0.31 -9.80 13.98
C GLY A 8 0.52 -8.36 14.47
N MET A 9 0.07 -7.36 13.69
CA MET A 9 0.16 -5.93 14.02
C MET A 9 -1.22 -5.29 14.02
N THR A 10 -1.40 -4.27 14.87
CA THR A 10 -2.58 -3.40 14.88
C THR A 10 -2.23 -2.07 14.25
N PHE A 11 -2.76 -1.81 13.05
CA PHE A 11 -2.61 -0.52 12.35
C PHE A 11 -3.65 0.50 12.81
N GLY A 12 -3.23 1.77 12.83
CA GLY A 12 -4.04 2.88 13.32
C GLY A 12 -3.92 3.09 14.84
N PRO A 13 -4.92 3.70 15.50
CA PRO A 13 -6.21 4.10 14.95
C PRO A 13 -6.07 5.23 13.93
N PHE A 14 -6.70 5.05 12.77
CA PHE A 14 -6.82 6.08 11.74
C PHE A 14 -8.19 6.75 11.81
N ASP A 15 -8.29 7.95 11.26
CA ASP A 15 -9.59 8.53 10.98
C ASP A 15 -10.35 7.65 9.96
N SER A 16 -11.58 7.25 10.32
CA SER A 16 -12.45 6.42 9.48
C SER A 16 -12.85 7.13 8.18
N GLU A 17 -12.81 8.47 8.18
CA GLU A 17 -13.07 9.29 7.00
C GLU A 17 -11.87 9.42 6.06
N ALA A 18 -10.71 8.90 6.46
CA ALA A 18 -9.46 8.94 5.70
C ALA A 18 -8.84 7.56 5.46
N CYS A 19 -9.43 6.49 6.00
CA CYS A 19 -8.90 5.13 5.93
C CYS A 19 -9.84 4.25 5.11
N TYR A 20 -9.28 3.51 4.16
CA TYR A 20 -10.01 2.65 3.25
C TYR A 20 -9.39 1.24 3.26
N GLN A 21 -10.12 0.26 3.78
CA GLN A 21 -9.75 -1.17 3.76
C GLN A 21 -10.02 -1.74 2.36
N ILE A 22 -9.18 -1.33 1.41
CA ILE A 22 -9.35 -1.56 -0.03
C ILE A 22 -9.39 -3.05 -0.38
N GLU A 23 -8.69 -3.93 0.33
CA GLU A 23 -8.76 -5.38 0.08
C GLU A 23 -10.16 -5.96 0.30
N HIS A 24 -10.95 -5.36 1.19
CA HIS A 24 -12.29 -5.83 1.55
C HIS A 24 -13.40 -4.91 1.05
N SER A 25 -13.11 -4.03 0.09
CA SER A 25 -14.06 -3.03 -0.39
C SER A 25 -14.99 -3.56 -1.51
N ASN A 26 -16.11 -2.87 -1.75
CA ASN A 26 -16.97 -3.24 -2.89
C ASN A 26 -16.31 -2.88 -4.22
N GLY A 27 -15.51 -1.81 -4.25
CA GLY A 27 -14.70 -1.39 -5.38
C GLY A 27 -13.77 -2.51 -5.83
N HIS A 28 -13.07 -3.17 -4.89
CA HIS A 28 -12.29 -4.36 -5.19
C HIS A 28 -13.17 -5.53 -5.67
N ARG A 29 -14.20 -5.91 -4.91
CA ARG A 29 -15.11 -7.02 -5.30
C ARG A 29 -15.74 -6.84 -6.67
N SER A 30 -16.02 -5.60 -7.08
CA SER A 30 -16.63 -5.28 -8.37
C SER A 30 -15.73 -5.57 -9.58
N LEU A 31 -14.42 -5.73 -9.38
CA LEU A 31 -13.47 -6.06 -10.44
C LEU A 31 -13.57 -7.54 -10.87
N GLY A 32 -14.19 -8.40 -10.05
CA GLY A 32 -14.27 -9.83 -10.27
C GLY A 32 -13.08 -10.59 -9.67
N GLU A 33 -12.94 -11.86 -10.05
CA GLU A 33 -11.90 -12.73 -9.53
C GLU A 33 -10.53 -12.41 -10.13
N GLY A 34 -9.46 -12.70 -9.37
CA GLY A 34 -8.08 -12.64 -9.86
C GLY A 34 -7.36 -11.33 -9.61
N PHE A 35 -8.03 -10.29 -9.11
CA PHE A 35 -7.38 -9.05 -8.69
C PHE A 35 -6.87 -9.17 -7.26
N LYS A 36 -5.65 -8.69 -7.02
CA LYS A 36 -5.10 -8.51 -5.67
C LYS A 36 -5.06 -7.04 -5.31
N MET A 37 -5.28 -6.73 -4.04
CA MET A 37 -5.18 -5.37 -3.49
C MET A 37 -4.29 -5.36 -2.26
N VAL A 38 -3.71 -4.19 -1.96
CA VAL A 38 -3.08 -3.98 -0.65
C VAL A 38 -4.13 -4.04 0.45
N GLU A 39 -3.71 -4.30 1.69
CA GLU A 39 -4.60 -4.39 2.85
C GLU A 39 -5.46 -3.13 3.01
N PHE A 40 -4.82 -1.95 3.00
CA PHE A 40 -5.53 -0.69 3.13
C PHE A 40 -4.77 0.51 2.55
N THR A 41 -5.51 1.61 2.42
CA THR A 41 -4.95 2.93 2.14
C THR A 41 -5.40 3.96 3.16
N TYR A 42 -4.51 4.90 3.50
CA TYR A 42 -4.77 5.96 4.47
C TYR A 42 -4.31 7.31 3.93
N PHE A 43 -5.17 8.32 3.99
CA PHE A 43 -4.85 9.69 3.59
C PHE A 43 -4.58 10.58 4.80
N ASP A 44 -3.35 11.02 4.96
CA ASP A 44 -3.00 12.07 5.91
C ASP A 44 -3.07 13.44 5.23
N GLU A 45 -4.19 14.11 5.45
CA GLU A 45 -4.48 15.44 4.91
C GLU A 45 -3.46 16.49 5.37
N SER A 46 -2.94 16.36 6.60
CA SER A 46 -2.02 17.36 7.18
C SER A 46 -0.66 17.39 6.47
N SER A 47 -0.24 16.25 5.93
CA SER A 47 1.01 16.11 5.19
C SER A 47 0.81 15.86 3.70
N ALA A 48 -0.44 15.86 3.23
CA ALA A 48 -0.83 15.49 1.87
C ALA A 48 -0.21 14.16 1.42
N LYS A 49 -0.24 13.15 2.31
CA LYS A 49 0.31 11.81 2.04
C LYS A 49 -0.78 10.78 1.87
N LEU A 50 -0.71 10.02 0.78
CA LEU A 50 -1.50 8.80 0.60
C LEU A 50 -0.61 7.58 0.85
N TRP A 51 -0.92 6.88 1.93
CA TRP A 51 -0.28 5.62 2.29
C TRP A 51 -1.02 4.47 1.62
N LEU A 52 -0.29 3.60 0.93
CA LEU A 52 -0.74 2.29 0.49
C LEU A 52 0.06 1.29 1.33
N VAL A 53 -0.63 0.44 2.07
CA VAL A 53 0.01 -0.42 3.06
C VAL A 53 -0.34 -1.87 2.77
N GLU A 54 0.70 -2.65 2.51
CA GLU A 54 0.64 -4.11 2.48
C GLU A 54 1.38 -4.65 3.70
N ALA A 55 0.79 -5.60 4.40
CA ALA A 55 1.42 -6.25 5.55
C ALA A 55 1.64 -7.74 5.27
N LYS A 56 2.79 -8.25 5.71
CA LYS A 56 3.16 -9.66 5.59
C LYS A 56 3.81 -10.12 6.88
N SER A 57 3.52 -11.36 7.28
CA SER A 57 4.15 -11.98 8.45
C SER A 57 5.60 -12.38 8.19
N SER A 58 5.97 -12.67 6.95
CA SER A 58 7.29 -13.15 6.57
C SER A 58 7.60 -12.91 5.10
N ILE A 59 8.82 -13.27 4.69
CA ILE A 59 9.30 -13.23 3.32
C ILE A 59 9.94 -14.57 2.96
N PRO A 60 9.70 -15.13 1.75
CA PRO A 60 10.36 -16.36 1.32
C PRO A 60 11.89 -16.22 1.31
N ASN A 61 12.59 -17.33 1.52
CA ASN A 61 14.06 -17.34 1.46
C ASN A 61 14.52 -17.66 0.02
N PRO A 62 15.22 -16.74 -0.67
CA PRO A 62 15.66 -16.97 -2.05
C PRO A 62 16.66 -18.12 -2.19
N LYS A 63 17.32 -18.54 -1.11
CA LYS A 63 18.24 -19.68 -1.12
C LYS A 63 17.53 -21.03 -1.11
N THR A 64 16.29 -21.08 -0.62
CA THR A 64 15.50 -22.31 -0.55
C THR A 64 14.55 -22.43 -1.73
N ASP A 65 13.89 -21.33 -2.11
CA ASP A 65 13.01 -21.29 -3.28
C ASP A 65 13.07 -19.90 -3.95
N ALA A 66 13.87 -19.80 -5.02
CA ALA A 66 14.00 -18.57 -5.79
C ALA A 66 12.72 -18.23 -6.57
N THR A 67 11.95 -19.23 -6.99
CA THR A 67 10.73 -19.03 -7.79
C THR A 67 9.61 -18.45 -6.94
N GLU A 68 9.40 -19.00 -5.74
CA GLU A 68 8.47 -18.45 -4.75
C GLU A 68 8.87 -17.03 -4.36
N TYR A 69 10.17 -16.78 -4.17
CA TYR A 69 10.68 -15.45 -3.88
C TYR A 69 10.36 -14.43 -4.98
N GLU A 70 10.55 -14.76 -6.26
CA GLU A 70 10.19 -13.84 -7.35
C GLU A 70 8.67 -13.62 -7.47
N THR A 71 7.89 -14.70 -7.33
CA THR A 71 6.42 -14.67 -7.37
C THR A 71 5.85 -13.82 -6.24
N TYR A 72 6.49 -13.86 -5.06
CA TYR A 72 6.14 -13.00 -3.93
C TYR A 72 6.24 -11.52 -4.30
N PHE A 73 7.33 -11.08 -4.94
CA PHE A 73 7.46 -9.69 -5.36
C PHE A 73 6.56 -9.31 -6.54
N ASP A 74 6.22 -10.26 -7.42
CA ASP A 74 5.25 -10.02 -8.50
C ASP A 74 3.84 -9.79 -7.92
N ASN A 75 3.44 -10.60 -6.94
CA ASN A 75 2.18 -10.43 -6.22
C ASN A 75 2.12 -9.08 -5.49
N LEU A 76 3.22 -8.66 -4.87
CA LEU A 76 3.31 -7.34 -4.24
C LEU A 76 3.14 -6.22 -5.27
N PHE A 77 3.85 -6.30 -6.40
CA PHE A 77 3.70 -5.31 -7.47
C PHE A 77 2.26 -5.21 -7.94
N GLU A 78 1.61 -6.34 -8.22
CA GLU A 78 0.22 -6.38 -8.63
C GLU A 78 -0.71 -5.71 -7.60
N LYS A 79 -0.58 -6.04 -6.31
CA LYS A 79 -1.38 -5.45 -5.23
C LYS A 79 -1.28 -3.92 -5.20
N PHE A 80 -0.06 -3.40 -5.25
CA PHE A 80 0.17 -1.95 -5.20
C PHE A 80 -0.27 -1.24 -6.49
N GLU A 81 0.02 -1.81 -7.66
CA GLU A 81 -0.39 -1.26 -8.95
C GLU A 81 -1.92 -1.20 -9.05
N ASN A 82 -2.62 -2.29 -8.72
CA ASN A 82 -4.08 -2.33 -8.74
C ASN A 82 -4.70 -1.32 -7.78
N ALA A 83 -4.19 -1.20 -6.56
CA ALA A 83 -4.70 -0.24 -5.58
C ALA A 83 -4.55 1.21 -6.09
N LEU A 84 -3.42 1.53 -6.71
CA LEU A 84 -3.17 2.86 -7.24
C LEU A 84 -4.03 3.15 -8.48
N LEU A 85 -4.20 2.17 -9.38
CA LEU A 85 -5.12 2.27 -10.51
C LEU A 85 -6.58 2.42 -10.06
N LEU A 86 -7.00 1.70 -9.02
CA LEU A 86 -8.36 1.82 -8.50
C LEU A 86 -8.62 3.22 -7.94
N HIS A 87 -7.68 3.78 -7.18
CA HIS A 87 -7.80 5.17 -6.72
C HIS A 87 -7.79 6.17 -7.88
N GLY A 88 -6.87 6.03 -8.84
CA GLY A 88 -6.79 6.93 -9.99
C GLY A 88 -8.04 6.87 -10.88
N THR A 89 -8.57 5.67 -11.13
CA THR A 89 -9.82 5.50 -11.90
C THR A 89 -11.03 6.03 -11.13
N SER A 90 -11.04 5.94 -9.80
CA SER A 90 -12.09 6.54 -8.97
C SER A 90 -12.03 8.07 -9.00
N ALA A 91 -10.83 8.65 -8.90
CA ALA A 91 -10.64 10.10 -9.02
C ALA A 91 -11.10 10.65 -10.38
N LEU A 92 -10.98 9.85 -11.44
CA LEU A 92 -11.46 10.17 -12.78
C LEU A 92 -12.94 9.85 -13.01
N GLY A 93 -13.67 9.36 -12.00
CA GLY A 93 -15.09 8.98 -12.12
C GLY A 93 -15.34 7.73 -12.97
N ARG A 94 -14.32 6.91 -13.23
CA ARG A 94 -14.40 5.73 -14.10
C ARG A 94 -14.86 4.47 -13.37
N ASN A 95 -14.56 4.34 -12.07
CA ASN A 95 -15.06 3.24 -11.25
C ASN A 95 -16.14 3.76 -10.28
N GLN A 96 -17.40 3.71 -10.72
CA GLN A 96 -18.53 4.27 -9.96
C GLN A 96 -18.74 3.60 -8.59
N VAL A 97 -18.46 2.30 -8.49
CA VAL A 97 -18.61 1.56 -7.22
C VAL A 97 -17.61 2.08 -6.20
N CYS A 98 -16.33 2.18 -6.58
CA CYS A 98 -15.30 2.72 -5.69
C CYS A 98 -15.52 4.21 -5.40
N CYS A 99 -15.91 5.02 -6.39
CA CYS A 99 -16.27 6.44 -6.18
C CYS A 99 -17.32 6.62 -5.07
N ALA A 100 -18.34 5.75 -5.03
CA ALA A 100 -19.45 5.86 -4.10
C ALA A 100 -19.09 5.47 -2.66
N GLU A 101 -18.03 4.68 -2.46
CA GLU A 101 -17.64 4.18 -1.13
C GLU A 101 -16.32 4.74 -0.59
N LEU A 102 -15.56 5.48 -1.42
CA LEU A 102 -14.33 6.12 -0.96
C LEU A 102 -14.60 6.97 0.29
N PRO A 103 -13.74 6.91 1.32
CA PRO A 103 -13.86 7.78 2.48
C PRO A 103 -13.89 9.26 2.08
N ILE A 104 -14.64 10.08 2.81
CA ILE A 104 -14.96 11.45 2.37
C ILE A 104 -13.71 12.31 2.17
N LYS A 105 -12.67 12.14 2.99
CA LYS A 105 -11.39 12.87 2.84
C LYS A 105 -10.57 12.39 1.64
N MET A 106 -10.88 11.20 1.10
CA MET A 106 -10.22 10.65 -0.07
C MET A 106 -10.87 11.05 -1.40
N GLN A 107 -12.14 11.49 -1.38
CA GLN A 107 -12.88 11.86 -2.60
C GLN A 107 -12.33 13.12 -3.30
N GLY A 108 -11.64 13.99 -2.56
CA GLY A 108 -11.10 15.27 -3.04
C GLY A 108 -9.58 15.41 -2.92
N MET A 109 -8.83 14.30 -2.90
CA MET A 109 -7.38 14.36 -2.71
C MET A 109 -6.70 15.24 -3.78
N PRO A 110 -5.69 16.04 -3.39
CA PRO A 110 -4.94 16.89 -4.31
C PRO A 110 -3.95 16.06 -5.13
N TRP A 111 -4.44 15.25 -6.06
CA TRP A 111 -3.68 14.28 -6.86
C TRP A 111 -2.38 14.82 -7.48
N SER A 112 -2.35 16.09 -7.88
CA SER A 112 -1.18 16.72 -8.49
C SER A 112 -0.04 17.04 -7.51
N ALA A 113 -0.32 17.12 -6.20
CA ALA A 113 0.64 17.47 -5.16
C ALA A 113 0.80 16.37 -4.10
N LEU A 114 0.06 15.27 -4.23
CA LEU A 114 0.02 14.16 -3.29
C LEU A 114 1.36 13.44 -3.22
N GLN A 115 1.85 13.20 -2.01
CA GLN A 115 2.96 12.29 -1.77
C GLN A 115 2.44 10.87 -1.58
N ILE A 116 2.79 9.96 -2.48
CA ILE A 116 2.36 8.56 -2.42
C ILE A 116 3.41 7.73 -1.68
N GLN A 117 3.00 7.05 -0.61
CA GLN A 117 3.87 6.24 0.24
C GLN A 117 3.46 4.77 0.12
N LEU A 118 4.24 3.96 -0.59
CA LEU A 118 4.04 2.53 -0.64
C LEU A 118 4.86 1.89 0.48
N ARG A 119 4.18 1.15 1.37
CA ARG A 119 4.81 0.47 2.50
C ARG A 119 4.46 -1.00 2.51
N LEU A 120 5.50 -1.82 2.34
CA LEU A 120 5.44 -3.23 2.73
C LEU A 120 5.93 -3.34 4.17
N VAL A 121 5.06 -3.78 5.07
CA VAL A 121 5.38 -3.93 6.50
C VAL A 121 5.57 -5.40 6.84
N ILE A 122 6.77 -5.76 7.31
CA ILE A 122 7.11 -7.11 7.75
C ILE A 122 7.73 -7.01 9.16
N PRO A 123 7.00 -7.38 10.23
CA PRO A 123 7.31 -6.95 11.60
C PRO A 123 8.69 -7.37 12.08
N ASP A 124 9.12 -8.58 11.72
CA ASP A 124 10.31 -9.24 12.28
C ASP A 124 11.55 -9.19 11.39
N VAL A 125 11.52 -8.41 10.30
CA VAL A 125 12.70 -8.26 9.43
C VAL A 125 13.78 -7.42 10.13
N PRO A 126 15.02 -7.93 10.28
CA PRO A 126 16.11 -7.16 10.85
C PRO A 126 16.47 -5.93 10.01
N ASN A 127 16.80 -4.81 10.67
CA ASN A 127 17.06 -3.52 10.03
C ASN A 127 18.07 -3.58 8.87
N HIS A 128 19.11 -4.42 8.97
CA HIS A 128 20.14 -4.53 7.94
C HIS A 128 19.67 -5.18 6.64
N PHE A 129 18.54 -5.91 6.65
CA PHE A 129 17.92 -6.46 5.44
C PHE A 129 16.98 -5.47 4.74
N LEU A 130 16.44 -4.47 5.46
CA LEU A 130 15.45 -3.53 4.90
C LEU A 130 15.94 -2.79 3.64
N PRO A 131 17.21 -2.31 3.55
CA PRO A 131 17.70 -1.66 2.33
C PRO A 131 17.65 -2.59 1.12
N GLN A 132 18.13 -3.82 1.24
CA GLN A 132 18.14 -4.78 0.12
C GLN A 132 16.73 -5.14 -0.36
N LEU A 133 15.79 -5.31 0.58
CA LEU A 133 14.39 -5.59 0.24
C LEU A 133 13.73 -4.38 -0.41
N THR A 134 14.02 -3.18 0.09
CA THR A 134 13.56 -1.91 -0.49
C THR A 134 14.09 -1.73 -1.90
N ASP A 135 15.38 -1.94 -2.13
CA ASP A 135 16.00 -1.82 -3.46
C ASP A 135 15.38 -2.80 -4.46
N LYS A 136 15.11 -4.04 -4.02
CA LYS A 136 14.42 -5.05 -4.86
C LYS A 136 13.00 -4.62 -5.22
N LEU A 137 12.24 -4.13 -4.25
CA LEU A 137 10.88 -3.63 -4.47
C LEU A 137 10.89 -2.41 -5.40
N GLN A 138 11.76 -1.43 -5.15
CA GLN A 138 11.91 -0.24 -6.01
C GLN A 138 12.34 -0.60 -7.44
N THR A 139 13.22 -1.59 -7.61
CA THR A 139 13.63 -2.09 -8.93
C THR A 139 12.44 -2.67 -9.69
N ARG A 140 11.60 -3.48 -9.02
CA ARG A 140 10.36 -4.02 -9.60
C ARG A 140 9.37 -2.90 -9.95
N PHE A 141 9.32 -1.85 -9.13
CA PHE A 141 8.37 -0.74 -9.23
C PHE A 141 8.89 0.41 -10.11
N LYS A 142 10.07 0.28 -10.73
CA LYS A 142 10.76 1.36 -11.46
C LYS A 142 9.87 2.06 -12.49
N LYS A 143 9.06 1.30 -13.24
CA LYS A 143 8.13 1.88 -14.24
C LYS A 143 6.98 2.63 -13.59
N LEU A 144 6.41 2.09 -12.51
CA LEU A 144 5.33 2.72 -11.76
C LEU A 144 5.81 4.05 -11.19
N LEU A 145 6.96 4.05 -10.52
CA LEU A 145 7.61 5.25 -9.98
C LEU A 145 7.86 6.32 -11.06
N ALA A 146 8.27 5.92 -12.27
CA ALA A 146 8.51 6.84 -13.37
C ALA A 146 7.23 7.53 -13.86
N VAL A 147 6.14 6.76 -13.99
CA VAL A 147 4.83 7.29 -14.39
C VAL A 147 4.25 8.22 -13.32
N TRP A 148 4.43 7.87 -12.05
CA TRP A 148 3.86 8.58 -10.91
C TRP A 148 4.78 9.62 -10.28
N ARG A 149 5.83 10.06 -11.00
CA ARG A 149 6.85 11.04 -10.53
C ARG A 149 7.63 10.52 -9.31
N HIS A 150 8.84 10.04 -9.54
CA HIS A 150 9.75 9.51 -8.50
C HIS A 150 9.95 10.45 -7.29
N ASP A 151 9.83 11.77 -7.45
CA ASP A 151 9.97 12.74 -6.37
C ASP A 151 8.73 12.87 -5.47
N LEU A 152 7.58 12.36 -5.92
CA LEU A 152 6.31 12.34 -5.20
C LEU A 152 5.87 10.94 -4.79
N MET A 153 6.65 9.89 -5.10
CA MET A 153 6.36 8.52 -4.71
C MET A 153 7.55 7.86 -4.04
N ASP A 154 7.35 7.38 -2.81
CA ASP A 154 8.35 6.67 -2.02
C ASP A 154 7.89 5.25 -1.71
N VAL A 155 8.78 4.28 -1.94
CA VAL A 155 8.51 2.84 -1.80
C VAL A 155 9.52 2.26 -0.82
N LYS A 156 9.04 1.68 0.28
CA LYS A 156 9.89 1.11 1.33
C LYS A 156 9.36 -0.20 1.87
N VAL A 157 10.29 -1.09 2.19
CA VAL A 157 10.06 -2.22 3.07
C VAL A 157 10.47 -1.80 4.48
N ILE A 158 9.55 -1.91 5.44
CA ILE A 158 9.76 -1.50 6.83
C ILE A 158 9.36 -2.62 7.79
N ASN A 159 9.90 -2.58 9.00
CA ASN A 159 9.49 -3.46 10.09
C ASN A 159 8.63 -2.71 11.11
N ALA A 160 8.21 -3.40 12.17
CA ALA A 160 7.33 -2.82 13.18
C ALA A 160 7.94 -1.57 13.85
N HIS A 161 9.26 -1.52 14.04
CA HIS A 161 9.93 -0.34 14.59
C HIS A 161 9.73 0.89 13.71
N PHE A 162 9.95 0.76 12.40
CA PHE A 162 9.78 1.87 11.46
C PHE A 162 8.31 2.20 11.20
N ALA A 163 7.41 1.21 11.19
CA ALA A 163 5.97 1.44 11.08
C ALA A 163 5.44 2.30 12.23
N ARG A 164 5.90 2.07 13.48
CA ARG A 164 5.58 2.95 14.63
C ARG A 164 6.09 4.36 14.43
N ARG A 165 7.32 4.50 13.93
CA ARG A 165 7.93 5.83 13.67
C ARG A 165 7.20 6.62 12.59
N GLU A 166 6.58 5.93 11.63
CA GLU A 166 5.74 6.54 10.60
C GLU A 166 4.28 6.71 11.06
N GLY A 167 3.93 6.28 12.28
CA GLY A 167 2.57 6.42 12.84
C GLY A 167 1.55 5.45 12.25
N LEU A 168 2.01 4.37 11.60
CA LEU A 168 1.13 3.37 10.99
C LEU A 168 0.59 2.36 12.00
N ILE A 169 1.34 2.06 13.07
CA ILE A 169 0.96 1.13 14.15
C ILE A 169 1.32 1.76 15.51
N GLN A 170 0.68 1.31 16.59
CA GLN A 170 0.98 1.75 17.97
C GLN A 170 2.23 1.07 18.57
#